data_AF-A0A960P7B8-F1
#
_entry.id   AF-A0A960P7B8-F1
#
_cell.length_a   1.000
_cell.length_b   1.000
_cell.length_c   1.000
_cell.angle_alpha   90.00
_cell.angle_beta   90.00
_cell.angle_gamma   90.00
#
_symmetry.space_group_name_H-M   'P 1'
#
loop_
_entity.id
_entity.type
_entity.pdbx_description
1 polymer ?
#
loop_
_entity_poly.entity_id
_entity_poly.type
_entity_poly.pdbx_seq_one_letter_code
_entity_poly.pdbx_strand_id
1 'polypeptide(L)'
;CIECNRHLKFDALLRRAEALGFDRVATGHHARVVVAADGRRRVGRGADRAKDQSYVLHVLDQDALGRVLFPVGELGKAGVRADAARLGLRTAAKPDSQDVCFITSAGGRRAFLGERIPLRPAEVRDARGTVVGRTEAVELVTIGQRKGLGLAGGTSPRYVVDVSVPDVGDGATPVVTVGARHDLLVDTVALDGLAWSAGPVAGPVQAQCSAHGAPATARVEGATVRWDRPQRRVARGQSVVLYVDDLVVGGGFAA
;
A
#
# COMPACT_ATOMS: atom_id res chain seq x y z
N CYS A 1 -5.12 5.07 -0.10
CA CYS A 1 -4.17 6.04 0.49
C CYS A 1 -3.16 6.55 -0.52
N ILE A 2 -2.46 5.66 -1.24
CA ILE A 2 -1.44 6.04 -2.24
C ILE A 2 -2.01 6.96 -3.30
N GLU A 3 -3.12 6.60 -3.96
CA GLU A 3 -3.76 7.47 -4.96
C GLU A 3 -4.30 8.79 -4.39
N CYS A 4 -4.72 8.80 -3.13
CA CYS A 4 -5.11 10.06 -2.45
C CYS A 4 -3.90 10.97 -2.22
N ASN A 5 -2.75 10.40 -1.87
CA ASN A 5 -1.50 11.16 -1.78
C ASN A 5 -1.10 11.67 -3.18
N ARG A 6 -1.11 10.81 -4.20
CA ARG A 6 -0.76 11.16 -5.58
C ARG A 6 -1.64 12.26 -6.17
N HIS A 7 -2.96 12.07 -6.17
CA HIS A 7 -3.87 12.92 -6.97
C HIS A 7 -4.55 14.02 -6.16
N LEU A 8 -4.67 13.86 -4.83
CA LEU A 8 -5.42 14.80 -4.00
C LEU A 8 -4.49 15.66 -3.16
N LYS A 9 -3.75 15.07 -2.21
CA LYS A 9 -2.97 15.81 -1.22
C LYS A 9 -1.73 16.49 -1.81
N PHE A 10 -1.08 15.86 -2.77
CA PHE A 10 0.17 16.35 -3.34
C PHE A 10 0.07 16.68 -4.83
N ASP A 11 -1.16 16.90 -5.29
CA ASP A 11 -1.45 17.39 -6.62
C ASP A 11 -2.52 18.48 -6.53
N ALA A 12 -3.80 18.13 -6.39
CA ALA A 12 -4.88 19.10 -6.28
C ALA A 12 -4.73 20.11 -5.13
N LEU A 13 -4.35 19.65 -3.93
CA LEU A 13 -4.13 20.51 -2.77
C LEU A 13 -2.88 21.40 -2.93
N LEU A 14 -1.79 20.89 -3.53
CA LEU A 14 -0.60 21.71 -3.80
C LEU A 14 -0.92 22.83 -4.79
N ARG A 15 -1.59 22.52 -5.91
CA ARG A 15 -2.06 23.54 -6.87
C ARG A 15 -2.96 24.58 -6.21
N ARG A 16 -3.85 24.15 -5.31
CA ARG A 16 -4.74 25.06 -4.59
C ARG A 16 -3.96 25.96 -3.63
N ALA A 17 -2.97 25.42 -2.93
CA ALA A 17 -2.12 26.19 -2.02
C ALA A 17 -1.32 27.26 -2.79
N GLU A 18 -0.73 26.90 -3.92
CA GLU A 18 -0.03 27.81 -4.82
C GLU A 18 -0.95 28.94 -5.32
N ALA A 19 -2.16 28.59 -5.80
CA ALA A 19 -3.14 29.58 -6.25
C ALA A 19 -3.63 30.54 -5.13
N LEU A 20 -3.44 30.16 -3.87
CA LEU A 20 -3.75 31.00 -2.70
C LEU A 20 -2.52 31.78 -2.20
N GLY A 21 -1.36 31.64 -2.83
CA GLY A 21 -0.12 32.31 -2.46
C GLY A 21 0.67 31.65 -1.34
N PHE A 22 0.44 30.36 -1.05
CA PHE A 22 1.24 29.60 -0.09
C PHE A 22 2.45 28.95 -0.77
N ASP A 23 3.63 29.09 -0.15
CA ASP A 23 4.85 28.46 -0.66
C ASP A 23 4.88 26.94 -0.49
N ARG A 24 4.24 26.44 0.59
CA ARG A 24 4.32 25.03 1.01
C ARG A 24 3.07 24.53 1.71
N VAL A 25 2.87 23.21 1.68
CA VAL A 25 1.83 22.50 2.42
C VAL A 25 2.44 21.60 3.50
N ALA A 26 2.05 21.82 4.75
CA ALA A 26 2.40 20.94 5.86
C ALA A 26 1.33 19.86 6.04
N THR A 27 1.76 18.60 6.23
CA THR A 27 0.85 17.49 6.53
C THR A 27 1.32 16.71 7.76
N GLY A 28 0.38 16.08 8.46
CA GLY A 28 0.67 15.26 9.65
C GLY A 28 1.22 13.86 9.34
N HIS A 29 1.87 13.66 8.19
CA HIS A 29 2.47 12.36 7.90
C HIS A 29 3.72 12.14 8.75
N HIS A 30 3.84 10.95 9.35
CA HIS A 30 5.07 10.50 10.01
C HIS A 30 6.06 10.01 8.96
N ALA A 31 6.67 10.95 8.25
CA ALA A 31 7.71 10.75 7.25
C ALA A 31 8.60 11.99 7.21
N ARG A 32 9.74 11.92 6.52
CA ARG A 32 10.69 13.03 6.41
C ARG A 32 10.93 13.40 4.96
N VAL A 33 11.23 14.66 4.70
CA VAL A 33 11.82 15.07 3.42
C VAL A 33 13.31 15.24 3.66
N VAL A 34 14.11 14.38 3.04
CA VAL A 34 15.56 14.36 3.21
C VAL A 34 16.20 14.80 1.89
N VAL A 35 17.14 15.74 1.95
CA VAL A 35 18.03 16.04 0.82
C VAL A 35 19.18 15.05 0.88
N ALA A 36 19.26 14.14 -0.08
CA ALA A 36 20.32 13.15 -0.15
C ALA A 36 21.64 13.80 -0.64
N ALA A 37 22.74 13.05 -0.56
CA ALA A 37 24.07 13.52 -0.96
C ALA A 37 24.17 13.97 -2.43
N ASP A 38 23.28 13.46 -3.29
CA ASP A 38 23.15 13.86 -4.69
C ASP A 38 22.34 15.17 -4.90
N GLY A 39 21.94 15.84 -3.81
CA GLY A 39 21.14 17.06 -3.82
C GLY A 39 19.65 16.83 -4.11
N ARG A 40 19.21 15.59 -4.33
CA ARG A 40 17.81 15.25 -4.63
C ARG A 40 17.04 15.05 -3.33
N ARG A 41 15.76 15.44 -3.33
CA ARG A 41 14.86 15.19 -2.20
C ARG A 41 14.34 13.76 -2.25
N ARG A 42 14.23 13.10 -1.11
CA ARG A 42 13.65 11.77 -0.97
C ARG A 42 12.73 11.73 0.23
N VAL A 43 11.75 10.83 0.18
CA VAL A 43 10.94 10.51 1.36
C VAL A 43 11.79 9.62 2.27
N GLY A 44 12.10 10.10 3.47
CA GLY A 44 12.69 9.29 4.53
C GLY A 44 11.61 8.68 5.43
N ARG A 45 11.88 7.51 5.99
CA ARG A 45 11.03 6.91 7.03
C ARG A 45 10.89 7.86 8.21
N GLY A 46 9.72 7.90 8.83
CA GLY A 46 9.50 8.67 10.07
C GLY A 46 10.39 8.15 11.22
N ALA A 47 10.70 9.01 12.18
CA ALA A 47 11.44 8.64 13.38
C ALA A 47 10.73 7.54 14.19
N ASP A 48 9.40 7.60 14.24
CA ASP A 48 8.54 6.54 14.78
C ASP A 48 8.29 5.43 13.75
N ARG A 49 9.00 4.30 13.86
CA ARG A 49 8.84 3.17 12.93
C ARG A 49 7.47 2.53 12.96
N ALA A 50 6.77 2.57 14.10
CA ALA A 50 5.43 2.01 14.21
C ALA A 50 4.37 2.89 13.54
N LYS A 51 4.68 4.18 13.32
CA LYS A 51 3.81 5.14 12.65
C LYS A 51 4.32 5.60 11.30
N ASP A 52 5.45 5.08 10.83
CA ASP A 52 6.05 5.45 9.55
C ASP A 52 5.04 5.37 8.39
N GLN A 53 4.95 6.46 7.64
CA GLN A 53 4.04 6.62 6.51
C GLN A 53 4.79 6.84 5.19
N SER A 54 6.11 6.68 5.16
CA SER A 54 6.92 6.80 3.93
C SER A 54 6.42 5.90 2.79
N TYR A 55 5.94 4.69 3.11
CA TYR A 55 5.40 3.75 2.13
C TYR A 55 4.28 4.35 1.27
N VAL A 56 3.34 5.10 1.87
CA VAL A 56 2.22 5.67 1.09
C VAL A 56 2.59 6.95 0.35
N LEU A 57 3.82 7.42 0.49
CA LEU A 57 4.36 8.65 -0.09
C LEU A 57 5.39 8.38 -1.19
N HIS A 58 5.63 7.13 -1.56
CA HIS A 58 6.63 6.76 -2.59
C HIS A 58 6.37 7.41 -3.95
N VAL A 59 5.12 7.76 -4.22
CA VAL A 59 4.63 8.39 -5.45
C VAL A 59 4.98 9.87 -5.58
N LEU A 60 5.61 10.48 -4.56
CA LEU A 60 5.96 11.90 -4.61
C LEU A 60 7.20 12.14 -5.47
N ASP A 61 7.07 13.09 -6.40
CA ASP A 61 8.18 13.59 -7.19
C ASP A 61 8.93 14.73 -6.49
N GLN A 62 9.97 15.26 -7.15
CA GLN A 62 10.80 16.33 -6.61
C GLN A 62 10.07 17.66 -6.41
N ASP A 63 9.09 17.94 -7.25
CA ASP A 63 8.34 19.19 -7.24
C ASP A 63 7.36 19.19 -6.05
N ALA A 64 6.67 18.07 -5.84
CA ALA A 64 5.91 17.83 -4.61
C ALA A 64 6.81 17.88 -3.38
N LEU A 65 7.96 17.17 -3.37
CA LEU A 65 8.89 17.16 -2.24
C LEU A 65 9.51 18.53 -1.93
N GLY A 66 9.61 19.42 -2.93
CA GLY A 66 10.07 20.80 -2.74
C GLY A 66 9.06 21.70 -2.03
N ARG A 67 7.77 21.34 -2.09
CA ARG A 67 6.64 22.16 -1.62
C ARG A 67 5.90 21.56 -0.43
N VAL A 68 6.40 20.47 0.15
CA VAL A 68 5.74 19.81 1.31
C VAL A 68 6.60 19.83 2.55
N LEU A 69 5.94 19.88 3.70
CA LEU A 69 6.55 19.75 5.02
C LEU A 69 5.88 18.59 5.77
N PHE A 70 6.67 17.85 6.54
CA PHE A 70 6.20 16.79 7.44
C PHE A 70 6.63 17.09 8.89
N PRO A 71 5.99 18.05 9.58
CA PRO A 71 6.49 18.56 10.86
C PRO A 71 6.56 17.51 11.99
N VAL A 72 5.73 16.47 11.91
CA VAL A 72 5.70 15.38 12.89
C VAL A 72 6.63 14.21 12.51
N GLY A 73 7.37 14.32 11.41
CA GLY A 73 8.25 13.28 10.89
C GLY A 73 9.37 12.87 11.84
N GLU A 74 9.84 13.80 12.66
CA GLU A 74 10.89 13.59 13.68
C GLU A 74 10.32 13.19 15.04
N LEU A 75 9.00 13.18 15.21
CA LEU A 75 8.34 12.97 16.49
C LEU A 75 7.79 11.54 16.60
N GLY A 76 8.00 10.95 17.77
CA GLY A 76 7.23 9.81 18.25
C GLY A 76 5.75 10.15 18.39
N LYS A 77 4.85 9.18 18.22
CA LYS A 77 3.41 9.41 18.44
C LYS A 77 3.08 9.99 19.81
N ALA A 78 3.78 9.50 20.84
CA ALA A 78 3.65 10.01 22.20
C ALA A 78 4.05 11.49 22.29
N GLY A 79 5.14 11.89 21.63
CA GLY A 79 5.57 13.29 21.54
C GLY A 79 4.53 14.18 20.87
N VAL A 80 3.98 13.74 19.73
CA VAL A 80 2.89 14.46 19.04
C VAL A 80 1.67 14.65 19.96
N ARG A 81 1.28 13.62 20.73
CA ARG A 81 0.16 13.72 21.68
C ARG A 81 0.49 14.63 22.86
N ALA A 82 1.71 14.59 23.38
CA ALA A 82 2.16 15.47 24.45
C ALA A 82 2.12 16.95 24.03
N ASP A 83 2.60 17.26 22.81
CA ASP A 83 2.51 18.60 22.26
C ASP A 83 1.06 19.05 22.04
N ALA A 84 0.21 18.18 21.49
CA ALA A 84 -1.20 18.49 21.32
C ALA A 84 -1.90 18.79 22.66
N ALA A 85 -1.58 18.03 23.72
CA ALA A 85 -2.13 18.26 25.06
C ALA A 85 -1.60 19.56 25.67
N ARG A 86 -0.29 19.81 25.56
CA ARG A 86 0.37 21.05 26.03
C ARG A 86 -0.21 22.30 25.36
N LEU A 87 -0.56 22.21 24.09
CA LEU A 87 -1.18 23.29 23.30
C LEU A 87 -2.71 23.39 23.51
N GLY A 88 -3.32 22.52 24.32
CA GLY A 88 -4.76 22.53 24.56
C GLY A 88 -5.61 22.15 23.33
N LEU A 89 -5.06 21.38 22.39
CA LEU A 89 -5.77 21.00 21.18
C LEU A 89 -6.87 19.97 21.47
N ARG A 90 -8.10 20.24 21.01
CA ARG A 90 -9.26 19.33 21.12
C ARG A 90 -9.00 17.90 20.58
N THR A 91 -8.01 17.74 19.71
CA THR A 91 -7.65 16.47 19.08
C THR A 91 -6.62 15.67 19.87
N ALA A 92 -6.09 16.17 20.99
CA ALA A 92 -5.00 15.53 21.75
C ALA A 92 -5.34 14.09 22.19
N ALA A 93 -6.57 13.86 22.63
CA ALA A 93 -7.06 12.54 23.06
C ALA A 93 -7.78 11.76 21.94
N LYS A 94 -7.95 12.34 20.75
CA LYS A 94 -8.70 11.68 19.66
C LYS A 94 -7.98 10.40 19.22
N PRO A 95 -8.70 9.27 19.05
CA PRO A 95 -8.14 8.07 18.44
C PRO A 95 -7.71 8.32 16.99
N ASP A 96 -6.70 7.59 16.54
CA ASP A 96 -6.25 7.65 15.15
C ASP A 96 -7.34 7.05 14.25
N SER A 97 -7.63 7.68 13.11
CA SER A 97 -8.49 7.09 12.09
C SER A 97 -7.91 5.76 11.62
N GLN A 98 -8.74 4.71 11.66
CA GLN A 98 -8.47 3.42 11.02
C GLN A 98 -9.22 3.37 9.69
N ASP A 99 -8.76 2.52 8.76
CA ASP A 99 -9.37 2.30 7.44
C ASP A 99 -9.33 3.48 6.45
N VAL A 100 -10.00 3.31 5.32
CA VAL A 100 -10.08 4.26 4.21
C VAL A 100 -11.00 5.43 4.59
N CYS A 101 -10.52 6.67 4.37
CA CYS A 101 -11.12 7.89 4.91
C CYS A 101 -12.63 8.11 4.65
N PHE A 102 -13.16 7.56 3.55
CA PHE A 102 -14.55 7.74 3.13
C PHE A 102 -15.41 6.48 3.27
N ILE A 103 -14.83 5.36 3.71
CA ILE A 103 -15.60 4.13 3.97
C ILE A 103 -16.02 4.16 5.44
N THR A 104 -17.32 4.30 5.67
CA THR A 104 -17.87 4.36 7.02
C THR A 104 -17.94 2.97 7.63
N SER A 105 -17.82 2.90 8.96
CA SER A 105 -17.93 1.64 9.71
C SER A 105 -19.33 1.02 9.61
N ALA A 106 -20.37 1.83 9.39
CA ALA A 106 -21.76 1.38 9.33
C ALA A 106 -22.06 0.53 8.08
N GLY A 107 -21.42 0.79 6.94
CA GLY A 107 -21.62 0.02 5.69
C GLY A 107 -20.42 -0.83 5.27
N GLY A 108 -19.22 -0.48 5.73
CA GLY A 108 -17.99 -1.18 5.40
C GLY A 108 -17.69 -1.21 3.89
N ARG A 109 -16.67 -1.99 3.52
CA ARG A 109 -16.21 -2.10 2.13
C ARG A 109 -17.26 -2.69 1.18
N ARG A 110 -18.07 -3.64 1.66
CA ARG A 110 -19.08 -4.31 0.83
C ARG A 110 -20.16 -3.35 0.37
N ALA A 111 -20.78 -2.59 1.28
CA ALA A 111 -21.81 -1.63 0.90
C ALA A 111 -21.22 -0.54 0.00
N PHE A 112 -20.06 0.01 0.38
CA PHE A 112 -19.40 1.06 -0.38
C PHE A 112 -19.11 0.66 -1.83
N LEU A 113 -18.58 -0.54 -2.06
CA LEU A 113 -18.29 -1.03 -3.41
C LEU A 113 -19.56 -1.43 -4.16
N GLY A 114 -20.51 -2.10 -3.51
CA GLY A 114 -21.74 -2.58 -4.16
C GLY A 114 -22.66 -1.47 -4.69
N GLU A 115 -22.56 -0.25 -4.14
CA GLU A 115 -23.24 0.94 -4.69
C GLU A 115 -22.61 1.48 -5.98
N ARG A 116 -21.38 1.05 -6.33
CA ARG A 116 -20.55 1.69 -7.37
C ARG A 116 -20.14 0.73 -8.48
N ILE A 117 -19.93 -0.54 -8.14
CA ILE A 117 -19.54 -1.58 -9.07
C ILE A 117 -20.36 -2.85 -8.79
N PRO A 118 -20.57 -3.70 -9.81
CA PRO A 118 -21.14 -5.03 -9.60
C PRO A 118 -20.25 -5.83 -8.65
N LEU A 119 -20.87 -6.48 -7.67
CA LEU A 119 -20.21 -7.52 -6.86
C LEU A 119 -20.55 -8.87 -7.46
N ARG A 120 -19.54 -9.62 -7.88
CA ARG A 120 -19.74 -10.85 -8.64
C ARG A 120 -19.48 -12.08 -7.78
N PRO A 121 -20.38 -13.07 -7.79
CA PRO A 121 -20.10 -14.34 -7.14
C PRO A 121 -18.95 -15.05 -7.86
N ALA A 122 -18.18 -15.84 -7.12
CA ALA A 122 -17.06 -16.60 -7.64
C ALA A 122 -17.00 -18.00 -7.04
N GLU A 123 -16.52 -18.94 -7.85
CA GLU A 123 -16.18 -20.27 -7.37
C GLU A 123 -14.84 -20.23 -6.65
N VAL A 124 -14.77 -20.89 -5.50
CA VAL A 124 -13.50 -21.11 -4.79
C VAL A 124 -13.01 -22.50 -5.14
N ARG A 125 -11.85 -22.59 -5.79
CA ARG A 125 -11.27 -23.84 -6.29
C ARG A 125 -9.96 -24.17 -5.60
N ASP A 126 -9.68 -25.45 -5.39
CA ASP A 126 -8.35 -25.89 -4.93
C ASP A 126 -7.34 -26.01 -6.09
N ALA A 127 -6.10 -26.40 -5.78
CA ALA A 127 -5.04 -26.58 -6.77
C ALA A 127 -5.33 -27.66 -7.84
N ARG A 128 -6.32 -28.53 -7.62
CA ARG A 128 -6.77 -29.55 -8.60
C ARG A 128 -7.93 -29.04 -9.45
N GLY A 129 -8.38 -27.81 -9.24
CA GLY A 129 -9.56 -27.23 -9.89
C GLY A 129 -10.88 -27.67 -9.27
N THR A 130 -10.87 -28.39 -8.14
CA THR A 130 -12.09 -28.85 -7.47
C THR A 130 -12.76 -27.67 -6.78
N VAL A 131 -14.06 -27.49 -6.99
CA VAL A 131 -14.85 -26.48 -6.28
C VAL A 131 -14.97 -26.88 -4.81
N VAL A 132 -14.46 -26.04 -3.92
CA VAL A 132 -14.41 -26.24 -2.46
C VAL A 132 -15.21 -25.20 -1.69
N GLY A 133 -15.82 -24.26 -2.40
CA GLY A 133 -16.66 -23.20 -1.83
C GLY A 133 -17.08 -22.18 -2.86
N ARG A 134 -17.78 -21.15 -2.40
CA ARG A 134 -18.19 -19.98 -3.20
C ARG A 134 -18.08 -18.71 -2.35
N THR A 135 -17.85 -17.58 -3.02
CA THR A 135 -17.95 -16.24 -2.43
C THR A 135 -18.97 -15.44 -3.21
N GLU A 136 -19.68 -14.55 -2.53
CA GLU A 136 -20.70 -13.68 -3.14
C GLU A 136 -20.10 -12.45 -3.85
N ALA A 137 -18.83 -12.15 -3.61
CA ALA A 137 -18.17 -10.95 -4.13
C ALA A 137 -16.66 -11.18 -4.28
N VAL A 138 -16.19 -11.45 -5.50
CA VAL A 138 -14.77 -11.60 -5.81
C VAL A 138 -13.97 -10.31 -5.57
N GLU A 139 -14.61 -9.15 -5.72
CA GLU A 139 -14.03 -7.83 -5.50
C GLU A 139 -13.62 -7.59 -4.03
N LEU A 140 -14.13 -8.40 -3.10
CA LEU A 140 -13.77 -8.35 -1.68
C LEU A 140 -12.67 -9.34 -1.31
N VAL A 141 -12.21 -10.14 -2.26
CA VAL A 141 -11.18 -11.16 -2.06
C VAL A 141 -9.80 -10.57 -2.37
N THR A 142 -8.80 -10.88 -1.55
CA THR A 142 -7.42 -10.45 -1.77
C THR A 142 -6.47 -11.64 -1.71
N ILE A 143 -5.43 -11.64 -2.55
CA ILE A 143 -4.33 -12.61 -2.48
C ILE A 143 -3.76 -12.67 -1.06
N GLY A 144 -3.53 -13.88 -0.56
CA GLY A 144 -3.06 -14.15 0.79
C GLY A 144 -4.16 -14.14 1.87
N GLN A 145 -5.42 -13.86 1.52
CA GLN A 145 -6.56 -13.94 2.43
C GLN A 145 -6.77 -15.38 2.92
N ARG A 146 -6.99 -15.54 4.23
CA ARG A 146 -7.27 -16.82 4.88
C ARG A 146 -8.72 -16.95 5.37
N LYS A 147 -9.29 -15.87 5.92
CA LYS A 147 -10.62 -15.87 6.55
C LYS A 147 -11.69 -15.38 5.56
N GLY A 148 -12.95 -15.74 5.81
CA GLY A 148 -14.10 -15.17 5.07
C GLY A 148 -14.32 -15.74 3.67
N LEU A 149 -13.83 -16.95 3.38
CA LEU A 149 -13.97 -17.61 2.06
C LEU A 149 -15.06 -18.69 2.02
N GLY A 150 -15.82 -18.88 3.12
CA GLY A 150 -16.92 -19.85 3.16
C GLY A 150 -16.49 -21.31 2.91
N LEU A 151 -15.22 -21.65 3.11
CA LEU A 151 -14.68 -22.98 2.84
C LEU A 151 -15.21 -24.00 3.88
N ALA A 152 -15.93 -25.01 3.41
CA ALA A 152 -16.35 -26.13 4.25
C ALA A 152 -15.21 -27.16 4.39
N GLY A 153 -15.04 -27.71 5.59
CA GLY A 153 -14.29 -28.95 5.85
C GLY A 153 -12.83 -28.98 5.39
N GLY A 154 -11.89 -28.72 6.31
CA GLY A 154 -10.47 -28.97 6.10
C GLY A 154 -9.65 -28.79 7.36
N THR A 155 -8.65 -29.65 7.59
CA THR A 155 -7.78 -29.61 8.78
C THR A 155 -6.63 -28.62 8.67
N SER A 156 -6.31 -28.14 7.47
CA SER A 156 -5.16 -27.27 7.20
C SER A 156 -5.57 -25.86 6.73
N PRO A 157 -4.89 -24.79 7.19
CA PRO A 157 -5.17 -23.43 6.73
C PRO A 157 -4.98 -23.28 5.22
N ARG A 158 -6.00 -22.76 4.53
CA ARG A 158 -5.94 -22.40 3.10
C ARG A 158 -5.86 -20.89 2.92
N TYR A 159 -5.19 -20.48 1.86
CA TYR A 159 -4.99 -19.08 1.50
C TYR A 159 -5.37 -18.86 0.03
N VAL A 160 -5.90 -17.68 -0.30
CA VAL A 160 -6.12 -17.28 -1.70
C VAL A 160 -4.77 -17.10 -2.39
N VAL A 161 -4.45 -17.96 -3.35
CA VAL A 161 -3.17 -17.93 -4.09
C VAL A 161 -3.30 -17.26 -5.43
N ASP A 162 -4.51 -17.22 -5.98
CA ASP A 162 -4.82 -16.57 -7.25
C ASP A 162 -6.28 -16.11 -7.28
N VAL A 163 -6.55 -15.05 -8.06
CA VAL A 163 -7.90 -14.50 -8.28
C VAL A 163 -8.01 -14.17 -9.77
N SER A 164 -8.80 -14.97 -10.48
CA SER A 164 -9.11 -14.77 -11.90
C SER A 164 -10.46 -14.09 -12.06
N VAL A 165 -10.45 -12.93 -12.71
CA VAL A 165 -11.63 -12.10 -12.94
C VAL A 165 -11.73 -11.83 -14.44
N PRO A 166 -12.60 -12.56 -15.15
CA PRO A 166 -12.89 -12.28 -16.56
C PRO A 166 -13.45 -10.87 -16.78
N ASP A 167 -13.32 -10.38 -18.01
CA ASP A 167 -13.88 -9.09 -18.40
C ASP A 167 -15.41 -9.13 -18.37
N VAL A 168 -16.00 -7.96 -18.19
CA VAL A 168 -17.46 -7.83 -18.13
C VAL A 168 -18.04 -8.10 -19.53
N GLY A 169 -18.69 -9.25 -19.68
CA GLY A 169 -19.33 -9.66 -20.94
C GLY A 169 -18.93 -11.04 -21.44
N ASP A 170 -17.83 -11.61 -20.94
CA ASP A 170 -17.30 -12.91 -21.38
C ASP A 170 -18.14 -14.12 -20.95
N GLY A 171 -19.14 -13.92 -20.10
CA GLY A 171 -20.01 -14.99 -19.56
C GLY A 171 -19.30 -15.97 -18.61
N ALA A 172 -17.98 -15.84 -18.43
CA ALA A 172 -17.20 -16.70 -17.55
C ALA A 172 -17.35 -16.27 -16.07
N THR A 173 -17.52 -17.26 -15.20
CA THR A 173 -17.59 -17.05 -13.74
C THR A 173 -16.19 -16.74 -13.19
N PRO A 174 -16.01 -15.69 -12.36
CA PRO A 174 -14.75 -15.47 -11.67
C PRO A 174 -14.34 -16.65 -10.78
N VAL A 175 -13.04 -16.86 -10.64
CA VAL A 175 -12.48 -17.99 -9.88
C VAL A 175 -11.48 -17.49 -8.84
N VAL A 176 -11.63 -17.99 -7.61
CA VAL A 176 -10.68 -17.79 -6.52
C VAL A 176 -9.96 -19.10 -6.28
N THR A 177 -8.65 -19.15 -6.48
CA THR A 177 -7.86 -20.36 -6.24
C THR A 177 -7.29 -20.33 -4.81
N VAL A 178 -7.44 -21.42 -4.07
CA VAL A 178 -6.91 -21.56 -2.72
C VAL A 178 -5.87 -22.68 -2.62
N GLY A 179 -4.82 -22.41 -1.86
CA GLY A 179 -3.70 -23.33 -1.65
C GLY A 179 -3.11 -23.23 -0.24
N ALA A 180 -1.97 -23.87 -0.06
CA ALA A 180 -1.16 -23.80 1.14
C ALA A 180 -0.38 -22.48 1.20
N ARG A 181 0.24 -22.22 2.36
CA ARG A 181 1.06 -21.00 2.55
C ARG A 181 2.25 -20.94 1.60
N HIS A 182 2.84 -22.07 1.21
CA HIS A 182 4.00 -22.10 0.33
C HIS A 182 3.65 -21.75 -1.13
N ASP A 183 2.42 -22.00 -1.56
CA ASP A 183 1.92 -21.64 -2.89
C ASP A 183 1.85 -20.12 -3.11
N LEU A 184 1.90 -19.33 -2.04
CA LEU A 184 2.01 -17.87 -2.10
C LEU A 184 3.44 -17.39 -2.32
N LEU A 185 4.46 -18.24 -2.17
CA LEU A 185 5.84 -17.79 -2.19
C LEU A 185 6.31 -17.60 -3.63
N VAL A 186 6.90 -16.43 -3.89
CA VAL A 186 7.47 -16.05 -5.18
C VAL A 186 8.83 -15.41 -4.95
N ASP A 187 9.74 -15.60 -5.91
CA ASP A 187 11.07 -15.00 -5.88
C ASP A 187 11.11 -13.61 -6.53
N THR A 188 10.09 -13.29 -7.34
CA THR A 188 10.05 -12.06 -8.13
C THR A 188 8.66 -11.44 -8.21
N VAL A 189 8.61 -10.13 -8.45
CA VAL A 189 7.40 -9.39 -8.85
C VAL A 189 7.76 -8.39 -9.93
N ALA A 190 6.98 -8.36 -11.01
CA ALA A 190 7.06 -7.30 -12.02
C ALA A 190 6.30 -6.06 -11.53
N LEU A 191 6.84 -4.88 -11.84
CA LEU A 191 6.25 -3.62 -11.44
C LEU A 191 5.76 -2.82 -12.64
N ASP A 192 4.49 -2.44 -12.60
CA ASP A 192 3.92 -1.39 -13.44
C ASP A 192 4.25 -0.01 -12.86
N GLY A 193 4.66 0.90 -13.74
CA GLY A 193 4.93 2.29 -13.38
C GLY A 193 6.07 2.45 -12.36
N LEU A 194 7.12 1.63 -12.45
CA LEU A 194 8.31 1.80 -11.62
C LEU A 194 8.89 3.21 -11.83
N ALA A 195 8.88 3.99 -10.76
CA ALA A 195 9.45 5.33 -10.71
C ALA A 195 10.57 5.38 -9.67
N TRP A 196 11.69 5.98 -10.06
CA TRP A 196 12.83 6.23 -9.18
C TRP A 196 12.77 7.65 -8.63
N SER A 197 13.10 7.84 -7.36
CA SER A 197 13.11 9.17 -6.73
C SER A 197 14.20 10.08 -7.31
N ALA A 198 15.33 9.49 -7.74
CA ALA A 198 16.41 10.18 -8.43
C ALA A 198 16.82 9.43 -9.69
N GLY A 199 17.35 8.22 -9.53
CA GLY A 199 17.71 7.31 -10.62
C GLY A 199 17.82 5.87 -10.11
N PRO A 200 18.03 4.91 -11.02
CA PRO A 200 18.18 3.50 -10.66
C PRO A 200 19.29 3.27 -9.65
N VAL A 201 19.01 2.46 -8.64
CA VAL A 201 19.99 2.04 -7.63
C VAL A 201 20.60 0.71 -8.05
N ALA A 202 21.93 0.65 -8.08
CA ALA A 202 22.66 -0.60 -8.21
C ALA A 202 22.82 -1.28 -6.84
N GLY A 203 22.68 -2.61 -6.81
CA GLY A 203 22.91 -3.40 -5.59
C GLY A 203 21.63 -3.70 -4.80
N PRO A 204 21.78 -4.17 -3.55
CA PRO A 204 20.66 -4.59 -2.72
C PRO A 204 19.82 -3.39 -2.24
N VAL A 205 18.51 -3.55 -2.28
CA VAL A 205 17.52 -2.63 -1.73
C VAL A 205 16.61 -3.36 -0.75
N GLN A 206 15.92 -2.61 0.10
CA GLN A 206 14.88 -3.12 0.97
C GLN A 206 13.51 -2.92 0.30
N ALA A 207 12.87 -4.00 -0.15
CA ALA A 207 11.56 -3.97 -0.79
C ALA A 207 10.43 -4.22 0.23
N GLN A 208 9.54 -3.25 0.39
CA GLN A 208 8.37 -3.33 1.27
C GLN A 208 7.10 -3.44 0.43
N CYS A 209 6.25 -4.42 0.72
CA CYS A 209 5.05 -4.74 -0.08
C CYS A 209 3.71 -4.41 0.61
N SER A 210 3.76 -3.83 1.80
CA SER A 210 2.60 -3.27 2.49
C SER A 210 3.04 -2.23 3.51
N ALA A 211 2.18 -1.27 3.85
CA ALA A 211 2.51 -0.16 4.75
C ALA A 211 3.02 -0.60 6.14
N HIS A 212 2.54 -1.75 6.63
CA HIS A 212 2.95 -2.31 7.92
C HIS A 212 3.76 -3.60 7.78
N GLY A 213 4.13 -3.99 6.56
CA GLY A 213 4.94 -5.17 6.29
C GLY A 213 6.42 -4.91 6.58
N ALA A 214 7.13 -5.94 7.04
CA ALA A 214 8.58 -5.87 7.11
C ALA A 214 9.17 -5.81 5.69
N PRO A 215 10.16 -4.94 5.43
CA PRO A 215 10.88 -4.99 4.16
C PRO A 215 11.71 -6.27 4.06
N ALA A 216 11.98 -6.69 2.83
CA ALA A 216 12.87 -7.81 2.51
C ALA A 216 13.95 -7.36 1.54
N THR A 217 15.16 -7.90 1.70
CA THR A 217 16.27 -7.62 0.79
C THR A 217 15.95 -8.14 -0.62
N ALA A 218 16.17 -7.28 -1.61
CA ALA A 218 15.90 -7.55 -3.01
C ALA A 218 16.91 -6.83 -3.92
N ARG A 219 16.87 -7.17 -5.20
CA ARG A 219 17.53 -6.47 -6.31
C ARG A 219 16.49 -6.07 -7.34
N VAL A 220 16.78 -5.02 -8.11
CA VAL A 220 15.90 -4.55 -9.17
C VAL A 220 16.57 -4.77 -10.51
N GLU A 221 15.91 -5.52 -11.39
CA GLU A 221 16.36 -5.88 -12.73
C GLU A 221 15.31 -5.40 -13.74
N GLY A 222 15.61 -4.30 -14.44
CA GLY A 222 14.60 -3.61 -15.25
C GLY A 222 13.44 -3.11 -14.39
N ALA A 223 12.24 -3.63 -14.65
CA ALA A 223 11.03 -3.36 -13.86
C ALA A 223 10.66 -4.50 -12.89
N THR A 224 11.55 -5.48 -12.69
CA THR A 224 11.31 -6.64 -11.84
C THR A 224 12.09 -6.52 -10.54
N VAL A 225 11.42 -6.74 -9.41
CA VAL A 225 12.04 -6.89 -8.10
C VAL A 225 12.25 -8.37 -7.84
N ARG A 226 13.48 -8.76 -7.51
CA ARG A 226 13.87 -10.13 -7.15
C ARG A 226 14.36 -10.18 -5.71
N TRP A 227 13.74 -11.00 -4.87
CA TRP A 227 14.14 -11.14 -3.47
C TRP A 227 15.25 -12.15 -3.27
N ASP A 228 16.06 -11.95 -2.23
CA ASP A 228 17.08 -12.93 -1.81
C ASP A 228 16.46 -14.19 -1.20
N ARG A 229 15.22 -14.07 -0.68
CA ARG A 229 14.42 -15.17 -0.12
C ARG A 229 12.98 -15.05 -0.61
N PRO A 230 12.31 -16.17 -0.94
CA PRO A 230 10.93 -16.13 -1.43
C PRO A 230 10.02 -15.32 -0.50
N GLN A 231 9.25 -14.39 -1.09
CA GLN A 231 8.28 -13.54 -0.38
C GLN A 231 6.86 -13.94 -0.75
N ARG A 232 5.90 -13.54 0.08
CA ARG A 232 4.49 -13.72 -0.30
C ARG A 232 4.18 -12.86 -1.52
N ARG A 233 3.50 -13.47 -2.48
CA ARG A 233 2.97 -12.81 -3.68
C ARG A 233 2.20 -11.55 -3.29
N VAL A 234 2.54 -10.47 -3.96
CA VAL A 234 1.90 -9.17 -3.83
C VAL A 234 0.67 -9.18 -4.73
N ALA A 235 -0.49 -8.77 -4.23
CA ALA A 235 -1.68 -8.64 -5.05
C ALA A 235 -1.47 -7.57 -6.13
N ARG A 236 -1.91 -7.83 -7.35
CA ARG A 236 -1.86 -6.87 -8.46
C ARG A 236 -2.44 -5.52 -8.05
N GLY A 237 -1.77 -4.43 -8.44
CA GLY A 237 -2.12 -3.06 -8.09
C GLY A 237 -1.71 -2.63 -6.67
N GLN A 238 -1.20 -3.52 -5.81
CA GLN A 238 -0.57 -3.10 -4.55
C GLN A 238 0.83 -2.55 -4.83
N SER A 239 1.26 -1.57 -4.04
CA SER A 239 2.58 -1.00 -4.22
C SER A 239 3.71 -1.90 -3.70
N VAL A 240 4.86 -1.79 -4.36
CA VAL A 240 6.15 -2.27 -3.86
C VAL A 240 7.06 -1.06 -3.78
N VAL A 241 7.55 -0.77 -2.59
CA VAL A 241 8.36 0.43 -2.30
C VAL A 241 9.77 0.01 -1.91
N LEU A 242 10.75 0.66 -2.53
CA LEU A 242 12.17 0.33 -2.43
C LEU A 242 12.86 1.34 -1.53
N TYR A 243 13.67 0.86 -0.60
CA TYR A 243 14.41 1.68 0.34
C TYR A 243 15.91 1.39 0.34
N VAL A 244 16.70 2.43 0.56
CA VAL A 244 18.13 2.36 0.91
C VAL A 244 18.34 3.32 2.07
N ASP A 245 18.96 2.86 3.16
CA ASP A 245 19.24 3.66 4.36
C ASP A 245 18.01 4.47 4.85
N ASP A 246 16.85 3.81 4.88
CA ASP A 246 15.56 4.39 5.25
C ASP A 246 15.02 5.50 4.34
N LEU A 247 15.63 5.73 3.19
CA LEU A 247 15.15 6.62 2.15
C LEU A 247 14.43 5.80 1.08
N VAL A 248 13.24 6.26 0.68
CA VAL A 248 12.58 5.76 -0.53
C VAL A 248 13.46 6.12 -1.72
N VAL A 249 13.85 5.10 -2.48
CA VAL A 249 14.64 5.25 -3.71
C VAL A 249 13.79 5.01 -4.96
N GLY A 250 12.67 4.32 -4.82
CA GLY A 250 11.70 4.13 -5.89
C GLY A 250 10.51 3.29 -5.47
N GLY A 251 9.59 3.07 -6.38
CA GLY A 251 8.45 2.20 -6.17
C GLY A 251 7.58 2.08 -7.41
N GLY A 252 6.69 1.09 -7.39
CA GLY A 252 5.73 0.82 -8.46
C GLY A 252 4.56 0.01 -7.94
N PHE A 253 3.75 -0.52 -8.84
CA PHE A 253 2.62 -1.40 -8.50
C PHE A 253 2.88 -2.80 -9.02
N ALA A 254 2.58 -3.82 -8.22
CA ALA A 254 2.67 -5.21 -8.69
C ALA A 254 1.77 -5.42 -9.92
N ALA A 255 2.34 -5.94 -11.00
CA ALA A 255 1.65 -6.25 -12.25
C ALA A 255 0.83 -7.54 -12.18
#